data_AF-A0A922CZU5-F1
#
_entry.id   AF-A0A922CZU5-F1
#
_cell.length_a   1.000
_cell.length_b   1.000
_cell.length_c   1.000
_cell.angle_alpha   90.00
_cell.angle_beta   90.00
_cell.angle_gamma   90.00
#
_symmetry.space_group_name_H-M   'P 1'
#
loop_
_entity.id
_entity.type
_entity.pdbx_description
1 polymer ?
#
loop_
_entity_poly.entity_id
_entity_poly.type
_entity_poly.pdbx_seq_one_letter_code
_entity_poly.pdbx_strand_id
1 'polypeptide(L)'
;MPEKFGEMYSYSACLVNCRMNSMKSLCKCTPYYMPSDAHERVCTIHDLQCLNKYKEKLTYIYPVNALDSDGMDWELQNSLYCPDCLPDCELTHHRVQSFKTSLTIEENHKNKAYPYSIL
;
A
#
# COMPACT_ATOMS: atom_id res chain seq x y z
N MET A 1 -15.07 -0.25 -6.35
CA MET A 1 -14.15 0.40 -5.39
C MET A 1 -14.64 0.41 -3.93
N PRO A 2 -15.95 0.52 -3.59
CA PRO A 2 -16.32 0.71 -2.17
C PRO A 2 -15.98 -0.49 -1.27
N GLU A 3 -15.93 -1.72 -1.81
CA GLU A 3 -15.67 -2.93 -1.01
C GLU A 3 -14.24 -3.01 -0.45
N LYS A 4 -13.24 -2.33 -1.03
CA LYS A 4 -11.81 -2.50 -0.68
C LYS A 4 -11.15 -1.33 0.05
N PHE A 5 -11.62 -0.10 -0.20
CA PHE A 5 -10.92 1.12 0.23
C PHE A 5 -11.85 2.10 0.98
N GLY A 6 -13.01 1.63 1.43
CA GLY A 6 -14.05 2.47 2.03
C GLY A 6 -14.92 3.17 0.97
N GLU A 7 -15.95 3.89 1.44
CA GLU A 7 -16.93 4.53 0.56
C GLU A 7 -16.42 5.84 -0.08
N MET A 8 -15.38 6.47 0.51
CA MET A 8 -14.82 7.72 0.01
C MET A 8 -13.65 7.48 -0.93
N TYR A 9 -13.63 8.26 -2.03
CA TYR A 9 -12.49 8.30 -2.93
C TYR A 9 -11.27 8.92 -2.24
N SER A 10 -10.09 8.35 -2.49
CA SER A 10 -8.83 9.08 -2.35
C SER A 10 -7.90 8.75 -3.51
N TYR A 11 -7.05 9.69 -3.88
CA TYR A 11 -6.05 9.51 -4.93
C TYR A 11 -5.16 8.31 -4.63
N SER A 12 -4.74 8.17 -3.37
CA SER A 12 -3.92 7.04 -2.91
C SER A 12 -4.63 5.68 -3.08
N ALA A 13 -5.92 5.58 -2.73
CA ALA A 13 -6.71 4.37 -2.91
C ALA A 13 -6.89 4.02 -4.39
N CYS A 14 -7.14 5.02 -5.24
CA CYS A 14 -7.22 4.81 -6.69
C CYS A 14 -5.92 4.22 -7.25
N LEU A 15 -4.77 4.76 -6.85
CA LEU A 15 -3.47 4.27 -7.29
C LEU A 15 -3.19 2.83 -6.84
N VAL A 16 -3.54 2.45 -5.61
CA VAL A 16 -3.42 1.07 -5.15
C VAL A 16 -4.32 0.15 -5.97
N ASN A 17 -5.57 0.54 -6.22
CA ASN A 17 -6.48 -0.23 -7.08
C ASN A 17 -5.95 -0.36 -8.53
N CYS A 18 -5.37 0.69 -9.09
CA CYS A 18 -4.74 0.67 -10.41
C CYS A 18 -3.55 -0.30 -10.47
N ARG A 19 -2.69 -0.32 -9.43
CA ARG A 19 -1.60 -1.31 -9.28
C ARG A 19 -2.14 -2.73 -9.23
N MET A 20 -3.16 -2.97 -8.42
CA MET A 20 -3.80 -4.28 -8.31
C MET A 20 -4.34 -4.76 -9.66
N ASN A 21 -5.08 -3.91 -10.37
CA ASN A 21 -5.64 -4.25 -11.68
C ASN A 21 -4.56 -4.52 -12.73
N SER A 22 -3.45 -3.79 -12.66
CA SER A 22 -2.28 -4.02 -13.50
C SER A 22 -1.64 -5.38 -13.22
N MET A 23 -1.46 -5.74 -11.94
CA MET A 23 -0.91 -7.06 -11.58
C MET A 23 -1.86 -8.21 -11.89
N LYS A 24 -3.16 -8.02 -11.72
CA LYS A 24 -4.16 -8.99 -12.18
C LYS A 24 -4.10 -9.19 -13.69
N SER A 25 -3.85 -8.13 -14.45
CA SER A 25 -3.72 -8.22 -15.91
C SER A 25 -2.41 -8.92 -16.32
N LEU A 26 -1.29 -8.57 -15.70
CA LEU A 26 0.06 -9.02 -16.07
C LEU A 26 0.45 -10.38 -15.47
N CYS A 27 0.17 -10.58 -14.18
CA CYS A 27 0.58 -11.75 -13.40
C CYS A 27 -0.59 -12.64 -12.95
N LYS A 28 -1.84 -12.27 -13.25
CA LYS A 28 -3.04 -13.06 -12.91
C LYS A 28 -3.20 -13.34 -11.41
N CYS A 29 -2.69 -12.43 -10.57
CA CYS A 29 -2.81 -12.49 -9.12
C CYS A 29 -2.68 -11.08 -8.49
N THR A 30 -3.10 -10.95 -7.24
CA THR A 30 -2.94 -9.73 -6.42
C THR A 30 -1.77 -9.92 -5.43
N PRO A 31 -0.81 -8.98 -5.34
CA PRO A 31 0.24 -9.05 -4.33
C PRO A 31 -0.31 -9.16 -2.89
N TYR A 32 0.31 -9.99 -2.05
CA TYR A 32 -0.22 -10.33 -0.72
C TYR A 32 -0.40 -9.14 0.23
N TYR A 33 0.38 -8.07 0.04
CA TYR A 33 0.32 -6.86 0.88
C TYR A 33 -0.75 -5.87 0.44
N MET A 34 -1.45 -6.14 -0.67
CA MET A 34 -2.56 -5.32 -1.15
C MET A 34 -3.90 -5.85 -0.62
N PRO A 35 -4.88 -4.97 -0.36
CA PRO A 35 -6.21 -5.42 0.03
C PRO A 35 -6.82 -6.26 -1.10
N SER A 36 -7.34 -7.43 -0.78
CA SER A 36 -7.95 -8.34 -1.76
C SER A 36 -9.21 -8.98 -1.18
N ASP A 37 -10.16 -9.29 -2.03
CA ASP A 37 -11.37 -10.02 -1.60
C ASP A 37 -11.05 -11.51 -1.52
N ALA A 38 -11.83 -12.27 -0.74
CA ALA A 38 -11.65 -13.71 -0.59
C ALA A 38 -11.70 -14.49 -1.92
N HIS A 39 -12.35 -13.94 -2.95
CA HIS A 39 -12.48 -14.55 -4.26
C HIS A 39 -11.30 -14.26 -5.20
N GLU A 40 -10.39 -13.35 -4.84
CA GLU A 40 -9.27 -12.97 -5.68
C GLU A 40 -8.04 -13.83 -5.38
N ARG A 41 -7.42 -14.36 -6.43
CA ARG A 41 -6.16 -15.11 -6.29
C ARG A 41 -5.05 -14.19 -5.78
N VAL A 42 -4.53 -14.50 -4.60
CA VAL A 42 -3.34 -13.86 -4.05
C VAL A 42 -2.08 -14.47 -4.67
N CYS A 43 -1.09 -13.63 -5.00
CA CYS A 43 0.18 -14.08 -5.54
C CYS A 43 0.95 -14.92 -4.51
N THR A 44 1.55 -16.01 -4.97
CA THR A 44 2.36 -16.93 -4.17
C THR A 44 3.84 -16.80 -4.51
N ILE A 45 4.70 -17.60 -3.87
CA ILE A 45 6.14 -17.67 -4.18
C ILE A 45 6.37 -18.03 -5.66
N HIS A 46 5.49 -18.83 -6.27
CA HIS A 46 5.58 -19.20 -7.69
C HIS A 46 5.41 -18.01 -8.65
N ASP A 47 4.75 -16.94 -8.19
CA ASP A 47 4.48 -15.76 -9.01
C ASP A 47 5.58 -14.69 -8.88
N LEU A 48 6.58 -14.90 -8.02
CA LEU A 48 7.65 -13.92 -7.75
C LEU A 48 8.43 -13.52 -8.99
N GLN A 49 8.66 -14.45 -9.93
CA GLN A 49 9.33 -14.13 -11.19
C GLN A 49 8.55 -13.08 -11.99
N CYS A 50 7.21 -13.21 -12.05
CA CYS A 50 6.36 -12.24 -12.72
C CYS A 50 6.35 -10.90 -11.98
N LEU A 51 6.19 -10.93 -10.65
CA LEU A 51 6.19 -9.71 -9.84
C LEU A 51 7.51 -8.96 -9.96
N ASN A 52 8.64 -9.66 -9.99
CA ASN A 52 9.95 -9.05 -10.16
C ASN A 52 10.14 -8.46 -11.57
N LYS A 53 9.62 -9.12 -12.61
CA LYS A 53 9.64 -8.61 -13.99
C LYS A 53 8.89 -7.28 -14.12
N TYR A 54 7.80 -7.08 -13.38
CA TYR A 54 6.99 -5.85 -13.42
C TYR A 54 7.12 -4.99 -12.15
N LYS A 55 8.23 -5.11 -11.42
CA LYS A 55 8.48 -4.38 -10.17
C LYS A 55 8.37 -2.86 -10.34
N GLU A 56 8.80 -2.33 -11.48
CA GLU A 56 8.72 -0.90 -11.77
C GLU A 56 7.27 -0.41 -11.83
N LYS A 57 6.34 -1.20 -12.37
CA LYS A 57 4.89 -0.90 -12.37
C LYS A 57 4.25 -0.96 -10.98
N LEU A 58 4.88 -1.63 -10.03
CA LEU A 58 4.45 -1.63 -8.63
C LEU A 58 5.00 -0.43 -7.85
N THR A 59 6.13 0.10 -8.28
CA THR A 59 6.92 1.10 -7.53
C THR A 59 6.64 2.51 -8.03
N TYR A 60 6.67 2.71 -9.34
CA TYR A 60 6.66 4.02 -9.98
C TYR A 60 5.33 4.30 -10.67
N ILE A 61 4.95 5.58 -10.69
CA ILE A 61 3.76 6.09 -11.37
C ILE A 61 4.23 7.09 -12.41
N TYR A 62 3.72 6.96 -13.63
CA TYR A 62 3.96 7.91 -14.70
C TYR A 62 3.01 9.11 -14.56
N PRO A 63 3.50 10.36 -14.61
CA PRO A 63 2.64 11.54 -14.51
C PRO A 63 1.77 11.70 -15.76
N VAL A 64 0.46 11.87 -15.58
CA VAL A 64 -0.51 11.96 -16.70
C VAL A 64 -0.21 13.14 -17.64
N ASN A 65 0.32 14.25 -17.10
CA ASN A 65 0.64 15.46 -17.87
C ASN A 65 2.06 15.49 -18.45
N ALA A 66 2.81 14.38 -18.38
CA ALA A 66 4.21 14.30 -18.83
C ALA A 66 4.38 13.58 -20.18
N LEU A 67 3.28 13.21 -20.86
CA LEU A 67 3.34 12.42 -22.11
C LEU A 67 4.07 13.09 -23.27
N ASP A 68 4.40 14.38 -23.15
CA ASP A 68 5.12 15.19 -24.14
C ASP A 68 6.60 15.45 -23.74
N SER A 69 7.12 14.79 -22.69
CA SER A 69 8.51 14.95 -22.29
C SER A 69 9.42 14.04 -23.11
N ASP A 70 10.13 14.64 -24.07
CA ASP A 70 11.22 13.98 -24.80
C ASP A 70 12.19 13.30 -23.82
N GLY A 71 12.51 12.03 -24.09
CA GLY A 71 13.50 11.27 -23.32
C GLY A 71 12.97 10.48 -22.10
N MET A 72 11.65 10.35 -21.94
CA MET A 72 11.03 9.54 -20.86
C MET A 72 10.31 8.27 -21.35
N ASP A 73 10.70 7.74 -22.51
CA ASP A 73 10.07 6.54 -23.11
C ASP A 73 10.18 5.31 -22.20
N TRP A 74 11.33 5.16 -21.53
CA TRP A 74 11.56 4.04 -20.61
C TRP A 74 10.59 4.07 -19.43
N GLU A 75 10.41 5.25 -18.84
CA GLU A 75 9.53 5.50 -17.71
C GLU A 75 8.08 5.31 -18.12
N LEU A 76 7.70 5.76 -19.30
CA LEU A 76 6.36 5.57 -19.86
C LEU A 76 6.04 4.07 -19.99
N GLN A 77 6.99 3.28 -20.48
CA GLN A 77 6.81 1.84 -20.66
C GLN A 77 6.79 1.07 -19.34
N ASN A 78 7.68 1.40 -18.40
CA ASN A 78 7.90 0.58 -17.21
C ASN A 78 7.20 1.06 -15.95
N SER A 79 6.83 2.34 -15.86
CA SER A 79 6.02 2.85 -14.76
C SER A 79 4.55 2.45 -14.91
N LEU A 80 3.79 2.68 -13.85
CA LEU A 80 2.36 2.53 -13.85
C LEU A 80 1.69 3.78 -14.44
N TYR A 81 0.85 3.60 -15.44
CA TYR A 81 0.04 4.68 -16.01
C TYR A 81 -1.42 4.53 -15.56
N CYS A 82 -1.93 5.52 -14.84
CA CYS A 82 -3.30 5.53 -14.26
C CYS A 82 -4.02 6.86 -14.59
N PRO A 83 -4.47 7.07 -15.84
CA PRO A 83 -5.09 8.32 -16.26
C PRO A 83 -6.42 8.62 -15.53
N ASP A 84 -7.10 7.58 -15.07
CA ASP A 84 -8.41 7.71 -14.43
C ASP A 84 -8.34 8.10 -12.93
N CYS A 85 -7.13 8.13 -12.35
CA CYS A 85 -6.96 8.55 -10.96
C CYS A 85 -6.82 10.07 -10.87
N LEU A 86 -7.90 10.73 -10.48
CA LEU A 86 -7.98 12.18 -10.29
C LEU A 86 -7.42 12.62 -8.93
N PRO A 87 -6.85 13.83 -8.81
CA PRO A 87 -6.42 14.36 -7.52
C PRO A 87 -7.60 14.55 -6.56
N ASP A 88 -7.33 14.48 -5.26
CA ASP A 88 -8.34 14.72 -4.23
C ASP A 88 -8.77 16.19 -4.22
N CYS A 89 -10.07 16.46 -4.37
CA CYS A 89 -10.61 17.82 -4.27
C CYS A 89 -10.51 18.36 -2.83
N GLU A 90 -10.65 17.47 -1.84
CA GLU A 90 -10.62 17.79 -0.41
C GLU A 90 -9.58 16.92 0.30
N LEU A 91 -8.34 17.40 0.37
CA LEU A 91 -7.24 16.68 1.03
C LEU A 91 -7.10 17.12 2.50
N THR A 92 -7.27 16.18 3.42
CA THR A 92 -6.98 16.40 4.85
C THR A 92 -5.52 16.06 5.15
N HIS A 93 -4.74 17.04 5.58
CA HIS A 93 -3.34 16.84 5.98
C HIS A 93 -3.19 16.81 7.51
N HIS A 94 -2.70 15.69 8.05
CA HIS A 94 -2.47 15.54 9.49
C HIS A 94 -1.06 15.96 9.88
N ARG A 95 -0.93 16.85 10.86
CA ARG A 95 0.35 17.22 11.47
C ARG A 95 0.59 16.40 12.74
N VAL A 96 1.68 15.64 12.77
CA VAL A 96 2.05 14.80 13.92
C VAL A 96 3.30 15.35 14.61
N GLN A 97 3.29 15.41 15.93
CA GLN A 97 4.45 15.72 16.77
C GLN A 97 4.61 14.61 17.80
N SER A 98 5.83 14.09 17.95
CA SER A 98 6.13 13.03 18.91
C SER A 98 7.30 13.45 19.80
N PHE A 99 7.22 13.04 21.06
CA PHE A 99 8.31 13.16 22.01
C PHE A 99 8.48 11.81 22.71
N LYS A 100 9.70 11.53 23.16
CA LYS A 100 10.04 10.29 23.87
C LYS A 100 10.51 10.65 25.26
N THR A 101 9.96 9.98 26.27
CA THR A 101 10.47 9.99 27.63
C THR A 101 10.72 8.56 28.08
N SER A 102 11.66 8.36 29.00
CA SER A 102 11.90 7.06 29.61
C SER A 102 10.70 6.69 30.46
N LEU A 103 10.20 5.46 30.29
CA LEU A 103 9.23 4.89 31.21
C LEU A 103 9.95 4.63 32.54
N THR A 104 9.78 5.51 33.52
CA THR A 104 10.13 5.20 34.91
C THR A 104 9.09 4.20 35.42
N ILE A 105 9.49 2.92 35.51
CA ILE A 105 8.79 1.97 36.37
C ILE A 105 9.04 2.49 37.79
N GLU A 106 8.08 3.21 38.37
CA GLU A 106 8.12 3.44 39.80
C GLU A 106 8.09 2.06 40.47
N GLU A 107 9.13 1.73 41.23
CA GLU A 107 9.26 0.47 41.97
C GLU A 107 8.20 0.32 43.11
N ASN A 108 7.05 0.98 43.02
CA ASN A 108 5.93 0.84 43.96
C ASN A 108 5.09 -0.43 43.72
N HIS A 109 5.44 -1.27 42.73
CA HIS A 109 4.80 -2.57 42.50
C HIS A 109 5.58 -3.79 43.03
N LYS A 110 6.63 -3.61 43.86
CA LYS A 110 7.35 -4.73 44.51
C LYS A 110 6.52 -5.54 45.54
N ASN A 111 5.27 -5.16 45.86
CA ASN A 111 4.43 -5.85 46.87
C ASN A 111 3.00 -6.19 46.42
N LYS A 112 2.78 -6.62 45.18
CA LYS A 112 1.57 -7.40 44.86
C LYS A 112 1.95 -8.68 44.14
N ALA A 113 2.36 -9.67 44.93
CA ALA A 113 2.38 -11.06 44.53
C ALA A 113 0.97 -11.46 44.09
N TYR A 114 0.75 -11.57 42.77
CA TYR A 114 -0.40 -12.30 42.24
C TYR A 114 0.03 -13.76 42.08
N PRO A 115 -0.53 -14.69 42.88
CA PRO A 115 -0.18 -16.10 42.75
C PRO A 115 -1.01 -16.67 41.60
N TYR A 116 -0.37 -16.96 40.48
CA TYR A 116 -0.90 -17.98 39.57
C TYR A 116 0.07 -19.15 39.57
N SER A 117 -0.26 -20.12 40.42
CA SER A 117 0.24 -21.49 40.41
C SER A 117 -0.24 -22.19 39.15
N ILE A 118 0.70 -22.70 38.37
CA ILE A 118 0.47 -23.63 37.27
C ILE A 118 0.21 -25.00 37.89
N LEU A 119 -1.00 -25.53 37.69
CA LEU A 119 -1.29 -26.96 37.64
C LEU A 119 -1.75 -27.27 36.22
#